data_AF-A0A383E6K7-F1
#
_entry.id   AF-A0A383E6K7-F1
#
_cell.length_a   1.000
_cell.length_b   1.000
_cell.length_c   1.000
_cell.angle_alpha   90.00
_cell.angle_beta   90.00
_cell.angle_gamma   90.00
#
_symmetry.space_group_name_H-M   'P 1'
#
loop_
_entity.id
_entity.type
_entity.pdbx_description
1 polymer ?
#
loop_
_entity_poly.entity_id
_entity_poly.type
_entity_poly.pdbx_seq_one_letter_code
_entity_poly.pdbx_strand_id
1 'polypeptide(L)' 'VEEYYTPASDEHIARERHQARDLRQSQWWKRQLAEGRCHYCRQEFSPREL' A
#
# COMPACT_ATOMS: atom_id res chain seq x y z
N VAL A 1 -32.84 13.43 3.10
CA VAL A 1 -31.65 13.29 3.95
C VAL A 1 -30.47 13.42 3.00
N GLU A 2 -29.70 14.50 3.10
CA GLU A 2 -28.49 14.67 2.28
C GLU A 2 -27.46 13.62 2.68
N GLU A 3 -26.94 12.93 1.67
CA GLU A 3 -25.99 11.83 1.82
C GLU A 3 -24.59 12.44 1.96
N TYR A 4 -24.07 12.50 3.20
CA TYR A 4 -22.80 13.17 3.53
C TYR A 4 -21.55 12.31 3.26
N TYR A 5 -21.75 11.06 2.83
CA TYR A 5 -20.70 10.08 2.61
C TYR A 5 -21.06 9.18 1.43
N THR A 6 -20.19 9.14 0.44
CA THR A 6 -20.28 8.19 -0.68
C THR A 6 -19.13 7.21 -0.56
N PRO A 7 -19.39 5.92 -0.25
CA PRO A 7 -18.34 4.92 -0.24
C PRO A 7 -17.79 4.71 -1.65
N ALA A 8 -16.51 4.33 -1.75
CA ALA A 8 -15.96 3.85 -3.00
C ALA A 8 -16.71 2.60 -3.46
N SER A 9 -16.94 2.47 -4.77
CA SER A 9 -17.54 1.26 -5.35
C SER A 9 -16.59 0.06 -5.24
N ASP A 10 -17.15 -1.14 -5.25
CA ASP A 10 -16.36 -2.38 -5.24
C ASP A 10 -15.41 -2.48 -6.43
N GLU A 11 -15.83 -2.01 -7.61
CA GLU A 11 -15.00 -1.95 -8.81
C GLU A 11 -13.77 -1.05 -8.60
N HIS A 12 -13.98 0.13 -8.00
CA HIS A 12 -12.88 1.03 -7.68
C HIS A 12 -11.91 0.37 -6.69
N ILE A 13 -12.42 -0.22 -5.62
CA ILE A 13 -11.61 -0.94 -4.63
C ILE A 13 -10.81 -2.07 -5.27
N ALA A 14 -11.42 -2.84 -6.17
CA ALA A 14 -10.75 -3.94 -6.87
C ALA A 14 -9.60 -3.44 -7.77
N ARG A 15 -9.83 -2.35 -8.51
CA ARG A 15 -8.83 -1.71 -9.37
C ARG A 15 -7.64 -1.19 -8.56
N GLU A 16 -7.88 -0.49 -7.46
CA GLU A 16 -6.79 0.02 -6.61
C GLU A 16 -6.01 -1.11 -5.93
N ARG A 17 -6.70 -2.18 -5.51
CA ARG A 17 -6.02 -3.39 -4.99
C ARG A 17 -5.14 -4.07 -6.04
N HIS A 18 -5.54 -4.07 -7.31
CA HIS A 18 -4.71 -4.60 -8.41
C HIS A 18 -3.45 -3.76 -8.59
N GLN A 19 -3.59 -2.44 -8.73
CA GLN A 19 -2.46 -1.52 -8.85
C GLN A 19 -1.50 -1.64 -7.65
N ALA A 20 -2.03 -1.80 -6.43
CA ALA A 20 -1.21 -2.02 -5.25
C ALA A 20 -0.43 -3.34 -5.28
N ARG A 21 -0.96 -4.41 -5.90
CA ARG A 21 -0.23 -5.68 -6.10
C ARG A 21 0.91 -5.49 -7.10
N ASP A 22 0.65 -4.83 -8.21
CA ASP A 22 1.66 -4.55 -9.24
C ASP A 22 2.79 -3.68 -8.67
N LEU A 23 2.42 -2.64 -7.93
CA LEU A 23 3.38 -1.78 -7.23
C LEU A 23 4.26 -2.59 -6.27
N ARG A 24 3.67 -3.48 -5.47
CA ARG A 24 4.44 -4.34 -4.54
C ARG A 24 5.43 -5.26 -5.24
N GLN A 25 5.17 -5.64 -6.48
CA GLN A 25 6.07 -6.49 -7.27
C GLN A 25 7.18 -5.69 -7.99
N SER A 26 6.99 -4.38 -8.15
CA SER A 26 7.93 -3.49 -8.83
C SER A 26 9.30 -3.45 -8.15
N GLN A 27 10.34 -3.15 -8.94
CA GLN A 27 11.69 -2.97 -8.42
C GLN A 27 11.79 -1.74 -7.49
N TRP A 28 10.99 -0.71 -7.74
CA TRP A 28 10.93 0.47 -6.89
C TRP A 28 10.47 0.10 -5.48
N TRP A 29 9.37 -0.66 -5.34
CA TRP A 29 8.88 -1.08 -4.03
C TRP A 29 9.84 -2.02 -3.31
N LYS A 30 10.46 -2.96 -4.04
CA LYS A 30 11.49 -3.84 -3.47
C LYS A 30 12.69 -3.06 -2.95
N ARG A 31 13.10 -1.98 -3.63
CA ARG A 31 14.16 -1.07 -3.16
C ARG A 31 13.74 -0.30 -1.91
N GLN A 32 12.50 0.19 -1.85
CA GLN A 32 11.96 0.85 -0.66
C GLN A 32 11.91 -0.09 0.55
N LEU A 33 11.41 -1.32 0.36
CA LEU A 33 11.41 -2.35 1.42
C LEU A 33 12.83 -2.72 1.86
N ALA A 34 13.79 -2.76 0.93
CA ALA A 34 15.19 -3.07 1.24
C ALA A 34 15.88 -2.03 2.14
N GLU A 35 15.35 -0.80 2.24
CA GLU A 35 15.81 0.17 3.24
C GLU A 35 15.54 -0.29 4.67
N GLY A 36 14.63 -1.25 4.86
CA GLY A 36 14.37 -1.87 6.16
C GLY A 36 13.73 -0.92 7.17
N ARG A 37 13.23 0.25 6.75
CA ARG A 37 12.73 1.27 7.69
C ARG A 37 11.20 1.34 7.68
N CYS A 38 10.59 1.16 8.84
CA CYS A 38 9.14 1.37 8.99
C CYS A 38 8.80 2.86 8.88
N HIS A 39 7.85 3.22 8.01
CA HIS A 39 7.43 4.61 7.81
C HIS A 39 6.88 5.25 9.09
N TYR A 40 6.15 4.49 9.91
CA TYR A 40 5.46 5.01 11.09
C TYR A 40 6.38 5.15 12.31
N CYS A 41 7.04 4.05 12.72
CA CYS A 41 7.87 4.05 13.93
C CYS A 41 9.34 4.41 13.68
N ARG A 42 9.77 4.49 12.40
CA ARG A 42 11.13 4.82 11.96
C ARG A 42 12.23 3.87 12.43
N GLN A 43 11.86 2.73 13.02
CA GLN A 43 12.79 1.66 13.40
C GLN A 43 13.17 0.80 12.20
N GLU A 44 14.29 0.10 12.33
CA GLU A 44 14.80 -0.85 11.33
C GLU A 44 14.27 -2.26 11.58
N PHE A 45 13.91 -2.94 10.49
CA PHE A 45 13.37 -4.29 10.44
C PHE A 45 13.94 -5.00 9.23
N SER A 46 13.94 -6.34 9.24
CA SER A 46 14.29 -7.04 8.00
C SER A 46 13.21 -6.76 6.93
N PRO A 47 13.58 -6.69 5.63
CA PRO A 47 12.60 -6.46 4.56
C PRO A 47 11.50 -7.52 4.45
N ARG A 48 11.61 -8.65 5.17
CA ARG A 48 10.59 -9.70 5.25
C ARG A 48 9.58 -9.47 6.38
N GLU A 49 9.94 -8.62 7.33
CA GLU A 49 9.12 -8.22 8.49
C GLU A 49 8.39 -6.89 8.26
N LEU A 50 8.61 -6.24 7.11
CA LEU A 50 7.92 -5.04 6.61
C LEU A 50 7.00 -5.38 5.44
#